data_AF-A0A848YIR4-F1
#
_entry.id   AF-A0A848YIR4-F1
#
_cell.length_a   1.000
_cell.length_b   1.000
_cell.length_c   1.000
_cell.angle_alpha   90.00
_cell.angle_beta   90.00
_cell.angle_gamma   90.00
#
_symmetry.space_group_name_H-M   'P 1'
#
loop_
_entity.id
_entity.type
_entity.pdbx_description
1 polymer ?
#
loop_
_entity_poly.entity_id
_entity_poly.type
_entity_poly.pdbx_seq_one_letter_code
_entity_poly.pdbx_strand_id
1 'polypeptide(L)'
;MPKRALIDHRPWLLASVIAAVAYYFLRDNPIGEVWLIVLKGMGVACLAFYAIRRGFGPDAQILAGVMLFGALGDMGIEFDFALGGGLFFISHVIAIWLYLRNPRANPVGTQKALAVALLLGTPLVSWLLSGDVMVALYGLSLGGMAACAWMSRFPRYRVGIGAVLFVISDFLIFSRLGPFDLGDLPHYLIWPLYFAGQFMIATGVVQTLRGEHPGHEKTAQPG
;
A
#
# COMPACT_ATOMS: atom_id res chain seq x y z
N MET A 1 19.73 -19.53 15.87
CA MET A 1 19.52 -18.11 16.24
C MET A 1 19.05 -17.30 15.02
N PRO A 2 17.74 -17.10 14.82
CA PRO A 2 17.18 -16.51 13.60
C PRO A 2 17.31 -14.97 13.48
N LYS A 3 17.80 -14.28 14.53
CA LYS A 3 17.88 -12.80 14.57
C LYS A 3 18.81 -12.17 13.53
N ARG A 4 19.81 -12.91 13.01
CA ARG A 4 20.76 -12.40 11.99
C ARG A 4 20.20 -12.43 10.56
N ALA A 5 19.32 -13.38 10.23
CA ALA A 5 18.87 -13.59 8.85
C ALA A 5 18.02 -12.44 8.25
N LEU A 6 17.23 -11.73 9.07
CA LEU A 6 16.42 -10.60 8.59
C LEU A 6 17.24 -9.33 8.37
N ILE A 7 18.18 -9.04 9.27
CA ILE A 7 19.09 -7.89 9.16
C ILE A 7 20.04 -8.08 7.98
N ASP A 8 20.63 -9.27 7.84
CA ASP A 8 21.66 -9.55 6.84
C ASP A 8 21.09 -9.72 5.42
N HIS A 9 19.83 -10.17 5.28
CA HIS A 9 19.23 -10.39 3.96
C HIS A 9 18.12 -9.41 3.57
N ARG A 10 17.43 -8.76 4.52
CA ARG A 10 16.27 -7.89 4.19
C ARG A 10 16.25 -6.61 5.03
N PRO A 11 17.34 -5.83 5.05
CA PRO A 11 17.46 -4.64 5.91
C PRO A 11 16.34 -3.62 5.67
N TRP A 12 15.92 -3.44 4.42
CA TRP A 12 14.86 -2.49 4.06
C TRP A 12 13.46 -2.91 4.56
N LEU A 13 13.12 -4.20 4.59
CA LEU A 13 11.85 -4.64 5.17
C LEU A 13 11.84 -4.44 6.69
N LEU A 14 12.98 -4.72 7.33
CA LEU A 14 13.10 -4.52 8.77
C LEU A 14 13.02 -3.02 9.12
N ALA A 15 13.73 -2.17 8.37
CA ALA A 15 13.67 -0.72 8.55
C ALA A 15 12.24 -0.18 8.35
N SER A 16 11.52 -0.67 7.34
CA SER A 16 10.11 -0.35 7.10
C SER A 16 9.24 -0.67 8.32
N VAL A 17 9.36 -1.89 8.87
CA VAL A 17 8.58 -2.33 10.04
C VAL A 17 8.95 -1.53 11.28
N ILE A 18 10.25 -1.30 11.53
CA ILE A 18 10.71 -0.49 12.66
C ILE A 18 10.15 0.93 12.58
N ALA A 19 10.22 1.57 11.40
CA ALA A 19 9.70 2.92 11.21
C ALA A 19 8.18 2.97 11.43
N ALA A 20 7.43 2.00 10.90
CA ALA A 20 5.97 1.98 11.06
C ALA A 20 5.52 1.70 12.50
N VAL A 21 6.22 0.82 13.21
CA VAL A 21 5.97 0.56 14.64
C VAL A 21 6.37 1.77 15.49
N ALA A 22 7.52 2.39 15.20
CA ALA A 22 7.97 3.58 15.89
C ALA A 22 6.96 4.73 15.71
N TYR A 23 6.50 5.00 14.48
CA TYR A 23 5.46 6.00 14.25
C TYR A 23 4.19 5.69 15.06
N TYR A 24 3.70 4.45 15.05
CA TYR A 24 2.47 4.09 15.75
C TYR A 24 2.52 4.38 17.26
N PHE A 25 3.63 4.07 17.92
CA PHE A 25 3.78 4.29 19.37
C PHE A 25 4.26 5.70 19.73
N LEU A 26 4.90 6.41 18.80
CA LEU A 26 5.45 7.74 19.06
C LEU A 26 4.52 8.88 18.64
N ARG A 27 3.49 8.62 17.82
CA ARG A 27 2.58 9.66 17.29
C ARG A 27 1.88 10.51 18.35
N ASP A 28 1.68 9.97 19.55
CA ASP A 28 1.04 10.67 20.67
C ASP A 28 2.05 11.31 21.64
N ASN A 29 3.35 11.22 21.34
CA ASN A 29 4.43 11.77 22.15
C ASN A 29 4.96 13.11 21.58
N PRO A 30 5.45 14.03 22.43
CA PRO A 30 5.95 15.34 22.00
C PRO A 30 7.39 15.26 21.47
N ILE A 31 7.63 14.41 20.46
CA ILE A 31 8.96 14.22 19.85
C ILE A 31 9.24 15.16 18.67
N GLY A 32 8.25 15.97 18.28
CA GLY A 32 8.32 16.94 17.18
C GLY A 32 7.68 16.44 15.89
N GLU A 33 6.82 17.28 15.30
CA GLU A 33 5.99 16.94 14.12
C GLU A 33 6.81 16.48 12.92
N VAL A 34 7.94 17.13 12.65
CA VAL A 34 8.83 16.79 11.53
C VAL A 34 9.34 15.34 11.64
N TRP A 35 9.70 14.90 12.84
CA TRP A 35 10.20 13.54 13.05
C TRP A 35 9.11 12.48 12.86
N LEU A 36 7.88 12.79 13.26
CA LEU A 36 6.72 11.93 13.03
C LEU A 36 6.40 11.80 11.53
N ILE A 37 6.43 12.92 10.79
CA ILE A 37 6.23 12.93 9.33
C ILE A 37 7.29 12.06 8.65
N VAL A 38 8.56 12.23 9.02
CA VAL A 38 9.66 11.43 8.46
C VAL A 38 9.49 9.96 8.80
N LEU A 39 9.18 9.61 10.06
CA LEU A 39 8.95 8.22 10.48
C LEU A 39 7.79 7.57 9.72
N LYS A 40 6.69 8.31 9.55
CA LYS A 40 5.51 7.85 8.81
C LYS A 40 5.89 7.49 7.37
N GLY A 41 6.46 8.43 6.62
CA GLY A 41 6.85 8.19 5.23
C GLY A 41 7.98 7.16 5.09
N MET A 42 8.91 7.07 6.05
CA MET A 42 9.95 6.04 6.08
C MET A 42 9.39 4.61 6.08
N GLY A 43 8.23 4.40 6.71
CA GLY A 43 7.53 3.13 6.73
C GLY A 43 7.38 2.55 5.32
N VAL A 44 6.85 3.36 4.38
CA VAL A 44 6.59 2.93 3.00
C VAL A 44 7.77 3.22 2.07
N ALA A 45 8.56 4.27 2.31
CA ALA A 45 9.75 4.56 1.50
C ALA A 45 10.77 3.42 1.52
N CYS A 46 10.95 2.78 2.69
CA CYS A 46 11.78 1.59 2.80
C CYS A 46 11.25 0.40 1.96
N LEU A 47 9.93 0.29 1.77
CA LEU A 47 9.32 -0.70 0.86
C LEU A 47 9.64 -0.40 -0.61
N ALA A 48 9.73 0.88 -0.99
CA ALA A 48 10.17 1.27 -2.33
C ALA A 48 11.62 0.80 -2.59
N PHE A 49 12.53 1.05 -1.66
CA PHE A 49 13.91 0.55 -1.74
C PHE A 49 13.98 -0.97 -1.76
N TYR A 50 13.16 -1.65 -0.95
CA TYR A 50 13.03 -3.09 -0.99
C TYR A 50 12.60 -3.60 -2.39
N ALA A 51 11.61 -2.95 -3.01
CA ALA A 51 11.13 -3.31 -4.34
C ALA A 51 12.22 -3.21 -5.41
N ILE A 52 13.00 -2.12 -5.42
CA ILE A 52 14.10 -1.94 -6.40
C ILE A 52 15.24 -2.93 -6.17
N ARG A 53 15.62 -3.17 -4.91
CA ARG A 53 16.79 -4.00 -4.58
C ARG A 53 16.54 -5.50 -4.72
N ARG A 54 15.28 -5.92 -4.66
CA ARG A 54 14.91 -7.34 -4.64
C ARG A 54 13.99 -7.76 -5.77
N GLY A 55 13.20 -6.84 -6.34
CA GLY A 55 12.39 -7.14 -7.51
C GLY A 55 13.23 -7.17 -8.78
N PHE A 56 12.69 -7.83 -9.82
CA PHE A 56 13.33 -7.93 -11.13
C PHE A 56 12.42 -7.36 -12.21
N GLY A 57 13.05 -6.75 -13.22
CA GLY A 57 12.37 -6.22 -14.40
C GLY A 57 11.64 -4.89 -14.17
N PRO A 58 10.95 -4.39 -15.20
CA PRO A 58 10.27 -3.10 -15.17
C PRO A 58 9.16 -3.04 -14.12
N ASP A 59 8.47 -4.14 -13.86
CA ASP A 59 7.36 -4.19 -12.89
C ASP A 59 7.81 -3.88 -11.45
N ALA A 60 9.05 -4.26 -11.09
CA ALA A 60 9.63 -3.92 -9.80
C ALA A 60 9.88 -2.41 -9.65
N GLN A 61 10.27 -1.74 -10.73
CA GLN A 61 10.46 -0.28 -10.75
C GLN A 61 9.13 0.45 -10.63
N ILE A 62 8.08 -0.07 -11.26
CA ILE A 62 6.73 0.49 -11.14
C ILE A 62 6.22 0.35 -9.72
N LEU A 63 6.37 -0.84 -9.11
CA LEU A 63 6.04 -1.06 -7.70
C LEU A 63 6.79 -0.08 -6.78
N ALA A 64 8.07 0.17 -7.05
CA ALA A 64 8.83 1.15 -6.29
C ALA A 64 8.25 2.56 -6.44
N GLY A 65 7.78 2.92 -7.64
CA GLY A 65 7.01 4.15 -7.86
C GLY A 65 5.73 4.21 -7.03
N VAL A 66 4.94 3.13 -7.00
CA VAL A 66 3.73 3.03 -6.14
C VAL A 66 4.08 3.31 -4.68
N MET A 67 5.10 2.63 -4.15
CA MET A 67 5.54 2.78 -2.76
C MET A 67 6.10 4.19 -2.50
N LEU A 68 6.85 4.77 -3.45
CA LEU A 68 7.41 6.10 -3.31
C LEU A 68 6.30 7.16 -3.22
N PHE A 69 5.34 7.15 -4.14
CA PHE A 69 4.21 8.08 -4.08
C PHE A 69 3.31 7.83 -2.87
N GLY A 70 3.18 6.59 -2.41
CA GLY A 70 2.51 6.27 -1.14
C GLY A 70 3.22 6.90 0.05
N ALA A 71 4.55 6.77 0.13
CA ALA A 71 5.35 7.39 1.18
C ALA A 71 5.31 8.93 1.15
N LEU A 72 5.27 9.52 -0.04
CA LEU A 72 5.09 10.96 -0.19
C LEU A 72 3.67 11.38 0.21
N GLY A 73 2.64 10.58 -0.09
CA GLY A 73 1.26 10.80 0.37
C GLY A 73 1.14 10.74 1.89
N ASP A 74 1.82 9.78 2.52
CA ASP A 74 1.91 9.64 3.97
C ASP A 74 2.48 10.91 4.63
N MET A 75 3.52 11.50 4.04
CA MET A 75 4.09 12.76 4.51
C MET A 75 3.19 13.95 4.17
N GLY A 76 2.64 13.99 2.94
CA GLY A 76 1.87 15.09 2.40
C GLY A 76 0.57 15.34 3.16
N ILE A 77 -0.10 14.27 3.60
CA ILE A 77 -1.38 14.36 4.33
C ILE A 77 -1.25 15.06 5.69
N GLU A 78 -0.05 15.09 6.27
CA GLU A 78 0.23 15.79 7.54
C GLU A 78 0.35 17.32 7.34
N PHE A 79 0.60 17.78 6.11
CA PHE A 79 0.64 19.21 5.77
C PHE A 79 -0.70 19.70 5.21
N ASP A 80 -1.28 18.93 4.29
CA ASP A 80 -2.54 19.26 3.64
C ASP A 80 -3.22 17.97 3.15
N PHE A 81 -4.52 17.85 3.44
CA PHE A 81 -5.28 16.66 3.10
C PHE A 81 -5.36 16.43 1.58
N ALA A 82 -5.51 17.50 0.80
CA ALA A 82 -5.59 17.41 -0.65
C ALA A 82 -4.23 17.05 -1.29
N LEU A 83 -3.12 17.57 -0.75
CA LEU A 83 -1.77 17.18 -1.16
C LEU A 83 -1.51 15.70 -0.92
N GLY A 84 -1.81 15.20 0.29
CA GLY A 84 -1.72 13.78 0.62
C GLY A 84 -2.57 12.91 -0.30
N GLY A 85 -3.86 13.28 -0.43
CA GLY A 85 -4.79 12.60 -1.33
C GLY A 85 -4.34 12.59 -2.80
N GLY A 86 -3.81 13.70 -3.31
CA GLY A 86 -3.28 13.79 -4.68
C GLY A 86 -2.09 12.86 -4.92
N LEU A 87 -1.15 12.78 -3.97
CA LEU A 87 0.00 11.88 -4.05
C LEU A 87 -0.41 10.41 -3.97
N PHE A 88 -1.37 10.07 -3.11
CA PHE A 88 -1.95 8.73 -3.08
C PHE A 88 -2.70 8.39 -4.36
N PHE A 89 -3.45 9.32 -4.94
CA PHE A 89 -4.12 9.12 -6.21
C PHE A 89 -3.13 8.76 -7.32
N ILE A 90 -1.99 9.47 -7.40
CA ILE A 90 -0.91 9.13 -8.34
C ILE A 90 -0.39 7.71 -8.06
N SER A 91 -0.17 7.35 -6.80
CA SER A 91 0.21 5.98 -6.41
C SER A 91 -0.81 4.94 -6.91
N HIS A 92 -2.12 5.20 -6.76
CA HIS A 92 -3.18 4.33 -7.25
C HIS A 92 -3.15 4.16 -8.77
N VAL A 93 -2.97 5.24 -9.52
CA VAL A 93 -2.87 5.18 -11.00
C VAL A 93 -1.68 4.35 -11.44
N ILE A 94 -0.51 4.53 -10.81
CA ILE A 94 0.69 3.72 -11.10
C ILE A 94 0.44 2.26 -10.73
N ALA A 95 -0.24 1.98 -9.63
CA ALA A 95 -0.58 0.63 -9.20
C ALA A 95 -1.59 -0.05 -10.15
N ILE A 96 -2.62 0.67 -10.61
CA ILE A 96 -3.54 0.20 -11.64
C ILE A 96 -2.74 -0.20 -12.89
N TRP A 97 -1.82 0.65 -13.34
CA TRP A 97 -0.98 0.34 -14.49
C TRP A 97 -0.13 -0.93 -14.27
N LEU A 98 0.51 -1.08 -13.10
CA LEU A 98 1.25 -2.30 -12.73
C LEU A 98 0.38 -3.56 -12.84
N TYR A 99 -0.84 -3.51 -12.30
CA TYR A 99 -1.73 -4.66 -12.24
C TYR A 99 -2.35 -5.00 -13.59
N LEU A 100 -2.70 -4.00 -14.40
CA LEU A 100 -3.20 -4.19 -15.76
C LEU A 100 -2.16 -4.78 -16.71
N ARG A 101 -0.87 -4.48 -16.48
CA ARG A 101 0.25 -5.14 -17.19
C ARG A 101 0.42 -6.61 -16.82
N ASN A 102 -0.19 -7.05 -15.72
CA ASN A 102 0.01 -8.37 -15.13
C ASN A 102 -1.34 -9.09 -14.93
N PRO A 103 -2.17 -9.26 -15.97
CA PRO A 103 -3.51 -9.80 -15.82
C PRO A 103 -3.49 -11.29 -15.46
N ARG A 104 -4.50 -11.73 -14.71
CA ARG A 104 -4.74 -13.15 -14.47
C ARG A 104 -5.33 -13.81 -15.71
N ALA A 105 -4.75 -14.92 -16.15
CA ALA A 105 -5.18 -15.61 -17.37
C ALA A 105 -6.62 -16.15 -17.30
N ASN A 106 -6.99 -16.84 -16.21
CA ASN A 106 -8.28 -17.54 -16.09
C ASN A 106 -9.01 -17.17 -14.79
N PRO A 107 -9.61 -15.97 -14.69
CA PRO A 107 -10.35 -15.58 -13.49
C PRO A 107 -11.74 -16.22 -13.44
N VAL A 108 -12.08 -16.83 -12.30
CA VAL A 108 -13.40 -17.43 -12.06
C VAL A 108 -14.46 -16.37 -11.76
N GLY A 109 -15.74 -16.71 -11.89
CA GLY A 109 -16.87 -15.77 -11.75
C GLY A 109 -16.87 -14.99 -10.43
N THR A 110 -16.56 -15.64 -9.31
CA THR A 110 -16.49 -15.00 -7.98
C THR A 110 -15.37 -13.97 -7.88
N GLN A 111 -14.27 -14.15 -8.59
CA GLN A 111 -13.19 -13.16 -8.63
C GLN A 111 -13.60 -11.91 -9.41
N LYS A 112 -14.29 -12.10 -10.55
CA LYS A 112 -14.85 -11.00 -11.33
C LYS A 112 -15.90 -10.24 -10.53
N ALA A 113 -16.79 -10.94 -9.83
CA ALA A 113 -17.82 -10.34 -9.00
C ALA A 113 -17.21 -9.47 -7.89
N LEU A 114 -16.18 -9.96 -7.18
CA LEU A 114 -15.50 -9.17 -6.16
C LEU A 114 -14.74 -7.98 -6.75
N ALA A 115 -14.11 -8.13 -7.93
CA ALA A 115 -13.47 -7.00 -8.60
C ALA A 115 -14.46 -5.89 -8.97
N VAL A 116 -15.65 -6.25 -9.48
CA VAL A 116 -16.74 -5.30 -9.74
C VAL A 116 -17.23 -4.65 -8.44
N ALA A 117 -17.40 -5.44 -7.38
CA ALA A 117 -17.79 -4.92 -6.07
C ALA A 117 -16.76 -3.93 -5.50
N LEU A 118 -15.46 -4.18 -5.67
CA LEU A 118 -14.41 -3.25 -5.26
C LEU A 118 -14.42 -1.98 -6.13
N LEU A 119 -14.54 -2.13 -7.45
CA LEU A 119 -14.53 -0.99 -8.38
C LEU A 119 -15.68 -0.02 -8.15
N LEU A 120 -16.89 -0.54 -7.93
CA LEU A 120 -18.10 0.28 -7.79
C LEU A 120 -18.48 0.56 -6.34
N GLY A 121 -18.25 -0.41 -5.45
CA GLY A 121 -18.57 -0.29 -4.03
C GLY A 121 -17.64 0.68 -3.32
N THR A 122 -16.35 0.75 -3.69
CA THR A 122 -15.41 1.68 -3.06
C THR A 122 -15.81 3.15 -3.21
N PRO A 123 -16.01 3.71 -4.42
CA PRO A 123 -16.44 5.09 -4.57
C PRO A 123 -17.81 5.37 -3.93
N LEU A 124 -18.74 4.40 -3.98
CA LEU A 124 -20.05 4.52 -3.35
C LEU A 124 -19.94 4.64 -1.83
N VAL A 125 -19.18 3.75 -1.18
CA VAL A 125 -18.97 3.78 0.27
C VAL A 125 -18.17 5.01 0.68
N SER A 126 -17.15 5.40 -0.09
CA SER A 126 -16.40 6.65 0.11
C SER A 126 -17.31 7.87 0.10
N TRP A 127 -18.24 7.95 -0.85
CA TRP A 127 -19.24 9.03 -0.90
C TRP A 127 -20.19 8.99 0.29
N LEU A 128 -20.73 7.81 0.64
CA LEU A 128 -21.63 7.67 1.78
C LEU A 128 -20.96 8.09 3.09
N LEU A 129 -19.69 7.73 3.29
CA LEU A 129 -18.95 8.03 4.52
C LEU A 129 -18.56 9.50 4.65
N SER A 130 -18.28 10.18 3.55
CA SER A 130 -17.75 11.56 3.56
C SER A 130 -18.78 12.65 3.19
N GLY A 131 -19.82 12.30 2.41
CA GLY A 131 -20.70 13.26 1.76
C GLY A 131 -20.05 14.06 0.61
N ASP A 132 -18.79 13.78 0.26
CA ASP A 132 -18.00 14.56 -0.70
C ASP A 132 -17.79 13.80 -2.01
N VAL A 133 -18.12 14.46 -3.13
CA VAL A 133 -17.93 13.94 -4.48
C VAL A 133 -16.45 13.78 -4.83
N MET A 134 -15.56 14.64 -4.33
CA MET A 134 -14.12 14.54 -4.56
C MET A 134 -13.53 13.30 -3.89
N VAL A 135 -14.00 12.96 -2.69
CA VAL A 135 -13.65 11.73 -1.99
C VAL A 135 -14.19 10.50 -2.73
N ALA A 136 -15.38 10.60 -3.33
CA ALA A 136 -15.92 9.55 -4.19
C ALA A 136 -15.07 9.32 -5.45
N LEU A 137 -14.62 10.39 -6.11
CA LEU A 137 -13.73 10.34 -7.28
C LEU A 137 -12.37 9.74 -6.93
N TYR A 138 -11.80 10.12 -5.78
CA TYR A 138 -10.63 9.47 -5.23
C TYR A 138 -10.89 7.98 -4.97
N GLY A 139 -12.02 7.65 -4.35
CA GLY A 139 -12.48 6.28 -4.07
C GLY A 139 -12.63 5.41 -5.32
N LEU A 140 -12.91 6.01 -6.49
CA LEU A 140 -12.94 5.29 -7.76
C LEU A 140 -11.54 4.81 -8.16
N SER A 141 -10.52 5.65 -7.99
CA SER A 141 -9.12 5.25 -8.24
C SER A 141 -8.65 4.16 -7.27
N LEU A 142 -9.01 4.29 -6.00
CA LEU A 142 -8.70 3.34 -4.94
C LEU A 142 -9.38 1.98 -5.19
N GLY A 143 -10.67 2.00 -5.49
CA GLY A 143 -11.45 0.81 -5.85
C GLY A 143 -10.96 0.17 -7.13
N GLY A 144 -10.60 0.97 -8.13
CA GLY A 144 -9.98 0.53 -9.38
C GLY A 144 -8.64 -0.16 -9.14
N MET A 145 -7.78 0.41 -8.29
CA MET A 145 -6.53 -0.23 -7.86
C MET A 145 -6.79 -1.57 -7.19
N ALA A 146 -7.71 -1.64 -6.22
CA ALA A 146 -8.02 -2.88 -5.50
C ALA A 146 -8.63 -3.95 -6.41
N ALA A 147 -9.53 -3.56 -7.33
CA ALA A 147 -10.09 -4.45 -8.33
C ALA A 147 -9.01 -5.00 -9.27
N CYS A 148 -8.12 -4.14 -9.77
CA CYS A 148 -7.01 -4.56 -10.63
C CYS A 148 -6.02 -5.46 -9.87
N ALA A 149 -5.70 -5.14 -8.62
CA ALA A 149 -4.87 -5.98 -7.76
C ALA A 149 -5.46 -7.39 -7.62
N TRP A 150 -6.77 -7.47 -7.36
CA TRP A 150 -7.50 -8.74 -7.23
C TRP A 150 -7.50 -9.58 -8.51
N MET A 151 -7.60 -8.89 -9.65
CA MET A 151 -7.64 -9.50 -11.00
C MET A 151 -6.25 -9.70 -11.62
N SER A 152 -5.19 -9.23 -10.97
CA SER A 152 -3.82 -9.45 -11.41
C SER A 152 -3.38 -10.90 -11.13
N ARG A 153 -2.29 -11.32 -11.78
CA ARG A 153 -1.65 -12.63 -11.56
C ARG A 153 -0.99 -12.75 -10.17
N PHE A 154 -0.77 -11.64 -9.48
CA PHE A 154 -0.13 -11.64 -8.17
C PHE A 154 -0.96 -12.39 -7.09
N PRO A 155 -0.34 -12.85 -5.99
CA PRO A 155 -1.02 -13.65 -4.96
C PRO A 155 -2.16 -12.88 -4.27
N ARG A 156 -3.38 -13.42 -4.33
CA ARG A 156 -4.58 -12.81 -3.73
C ARG A 156 -4.47 -12.62 -2.22
N TYR A 157 -3.96 -13.63 -1.51
CA TYR A 157 -3.80 -13.58 -0.05
C TYR A 157 -2.72 -12.59 0.43
N ARG A 158 -2.00 -11.94 -0.49
CA ARG A 158 -1.03 -10.89 -0.17
C ARG A 158 -1.39 -9.58 -0.85
N VAL A 159 -1.32 -9.53 -2.17
CA VAL A 159 -1.56 -8.31 -2.94
C VAL A 159 -3.04 -7.94 -2.94
N GLY A 160 -3.93 -8.91 -3.15
CA GLY A 160 -5.38 -8.67 -3.15
C GLY A 160 -5.90 -8.24 -1.77
N ILE A 161 -5.61 -9.02 -0.72
CA ILE A 161 -5.99 -8.66 0.66
C ILE A 161 -5.32 -7.36 1.08
N GLY A 162 -4.05 -7.14 0.73
CA GLY A 162 -3.36 -5.90 1.06
C GLY A 162 -4.03 -4.67 0.45
N ALA A 163 -4.50 -4.76 -0.79
CA ALA A 163 -5.27 -3.68 -1.41
C ALA A 163 -6.64 -3.47 -0.75
N VAL A 164 -7.31 -4.54 -0.29
CA VAL A 164 -8.55 -4.42 0.48
C VAL A 164 -8.30 -3.77 1.85
N LEU A 165 -7.20 -4.10 2.53
CA LEU A 165 -6.83 -3.44 3.79
C LEU A 165 -6.59 -1.95 3.61
N PHE A 166 -5.98 -1.56 2.48
CA PHE A 166 -5.84 -0.16 2.10
C PHE A 166 -7.22 0.49 1.94
N VAL A 167 -8.11 -0.10 1.14
CA VAL A 167 -9.50 0.40 0.98
C VAL A 167 -10.19 0.61 2.33
N ILE A 168 -10.09 -0.35 3.25
CA ILE A 168 -10.70 -0.26 4.58
C ILE A 168 -10.06 0.86 5.42
N SER A 169 -8.74 1.02 5.36
CA SER A 169 -8.05 2.13 6.02
C SER A 169 -8.57 3.49 5.54
N ASP A 170 -8.75 3.65 4.24
CA ASP A 170 -9.23 4.90 3.65
C ASP A 170 -10.69 5.17 4.00
N PHE A 171 -11.54 4.14 4.06
CA PHE A 171 -12.89 4.29 4.61
C PHE A 171 -12.89 4.83 6.04
N LEU A 172 -11.96 4.39 6.89
CA LEU A 172 -11.82 4.95 8.23
C LEU A 172 -11.39 6.43 8.21
N ILE A 173 -10.54 6.84 7.25
CA ILE A 173 -10.22 8.26 7.03
C ILE A 173 -11.48 9.02 6.63
N PHE A 174 -12.21 8.53 5.63
CA PHE A 174 -13.39 9.21 5.08
C PHE A 174 -14.54 9.31 6.09
N SER A 175 -14.67 8.33 6.98
CA SER A 175 -15.67 8.38 8.06
C SER A 175 -15.50 9.61 8.95
N ARG A 176 -14.27 10.11 9.13
CA ARG A 176 -13.98 11.33 9.91
C ARG A 176 -14.42 12.62 9.23
N LEU A 177 -14.70 12.57 7.92
CA LEU A 177 -15.08 13.74 7.13
C LEU A 177 -16.60 13.93 7.09
N GLY A 178 -17.36 12.85 7.25
CA GLY A 178 -18.82 12.88 7.16
C GLY A 178 -19.52 12.70 8.50
N PRO A 179 -20.81 12.33 8.48
CA PRO A 179 -21.66 12.32 9.67
C PRO A 179 -21.49 11.07 10.55
N PHE A 180 -20.68 10.09 10.13
CA PHE A 180 -20.53 8.82 10.82
C PHE A 180 -19.44 8.89 11.89
N ASP A 181 -19.83 8.89 13.16
CA ASP A 181 -18.89 8.77 14.27
C ASP A 181 -18.57 7.30 14.57
N LEU A 182 -17.34 6.89 14.30
CA LEU A 182 -16.81 5.56 14.62
C LEU A 182 -15.99 5.55 15.93
N GLY A 183 -16.06 6.62 16.72
CA GLY A 183 -15.30 6.81 17.95
C GLY A 183 -13.79 6.72 17.69
N ASP A 184 -13.09 5.97 18.54
CA ASP A 184 -11.63 5.87 18.47
C ASP A 184 -11.12 4.85 17.43
N LEU A 185 -12.01 4.10 16.76
CA LEU A 185 -11.60 3.07 15.80
C LEU A 185 -10.66 3.61 14.71
N PRO A 186 -10.96 4.74 14.04
CA PRO A 186 -10.05 5.32 13.07
C PRO A 186 -8.67 5.64 13.66
N HIS A 187 -8.61 6.13 14.92
CA HIS A 187 -7.33 6.46 15.57
C HIS A 187 -6.45 5.21 15.70
N TYR A 188 -7.00 4.07 16.09
CA TYR A 188 -6.23 2.84 16.27
C TYR A 188 -5.95 2.06 14.98
N LEU A 189 -6.86 2.09 14.00
CA LEU A 189 -6.86 1.14 12.89
C LEU A 189 -6.38 1.68 11.53
N ILE A 190 -6.46 2.99 11.26
CA ILE A 190 -6.02 3.54 9.96
C ILE A 190 -4.58 3.11 9.66
N TRP A 191 -3.64 3.47 10.54
CA TRP A 191 -2.22 3.21 10.29
C TRP A 191 -1.87 1.71 10.20
N PRO A 192 -2.29 0.84 11.15
CA PRO A 192 -1.98 -0.59 11.05
C PRO A 192 -2.54 -1.26 9.80
N LEU A 193 -3.79 -0.94 9.41
CA LEU A 193 -4.41 -1.53 8.22
C LEU A 193 -3.71 -1.08 6.94
N TYR A 194 -3.45 0.22 6.82
CA TYR A 194 -2.72 0.79 5.69
C TYR A 194 -1.32 0.19 5.56
N PHE A 195 -0.51 0.24 6.63
CA PHE A 195 0.86 -0.24 6.59
C PHE A 195 0.93 -1.76 6.33
N ALA A 196 0.07 -2.55 6.97
CA ALA A 196 -0.02 -3.99 6.70
C ALA A 196 -0.39 -4.24 5.24
N GLY A 197 -1.33 -3.47 4.68
CA GLY A 197 -1.69 -3.52 3.28
C GLY A 197 -0.51 -3.26 2.34
N GLN A 198 0.20 -2.14 2.55
CA GLN A 198 1.39 -1.77 1.77
C GLN A 198 2.49 -2.83 1.85
N PHE A 199 2.76 -3.34 3.06
CA PHE A 199 3.75 -4.39 3.28
C PHE A 199 3.39 -5.68 2.54
N MET A 200 2.12 -6.09 2.59
CA MET A 200 1.62 -7.28 1.88
C MET A 200 1.68 -7.11 0.37
N ILE A 201 1.35 -5.94 -0.17
CA ILE A 201 1.47 -5.60 -1.59
C ILE A 201 2.94 -5.70 -2.02
N ALA A 202 3.84 -4.97 -1.34
CA ALA A 202 5.25 -4.91 -1.70
C ALA A 202 5.91 -6.30 -1.66
N THR A 203 5.69 -7.06 -0.58
CA THR A 203 6.26 -8.40 -0.46
C THR A 203 5.62 -9.41 -1.41
N GLY A 204 4.32 -9.32 -1.66
CA GLY A 204 3.60 -10.20 -2.58
C GLY A 204 4.05 -10.04 -4.04
N VAL A 205 4.15 -8.79 -4.51
CA VAL A 205 4.62 -8.51 -5.88
C VAL A 205 6.08 -8.91 -6.04
N VAL A 206 6.98 -8.45 -5.16
CA VAL A 206 8.43 -8.76 -5.27
C VAL A 206 8.70 -10.26 -5.26
N GLN A 207 8.05 -11.02 -4.38
CA GLN A 207 8.28 -12.46 -4.32
C GLN A 207 7.79 -13.19 -5.58
N THR A 208 6.72 -12.69 -6.22
CA THR A 208 6.24 -13.24 -7.49
C THR A 208 7.27 -12.99 -8.60
N LEU A 209 7.72 -11.73 -8.75
CA LEU A 209 8.71 -11.35 -9.76
C LEU A 209 10.04 -12.10 -9.61
N ARG A 210 10.46 -12.38 -8.37
CA ARG A 210 11.66 -13.17 -8.07
C ARG A 210 11.49 -14.65 -8.38
N GLY A 211 10.34 -15.24 -8.05
CA GLY A 211 10.06 -16.65 -8.33
C GLY A 211 10.10 -16.98 -9.83
N GLU A 212 9.84 -15.98 -10.67
CA GLU A 212 9.89 -16.10 -12.14
C GLU A 212 11.31 -15.99 -12.70
N HIS A 213 12.28 -15.47 -11.93
CA HIS A 213 13.66 -15.25 -12.36
C HIS A 213 14.70 -15.86 -11.39
N PRO A 214 14.66 -17.19 -11.12
CA PRO A 214 15.55 -17.83 -10.15
C PRO A 214 17.04 -17.85 -10.54
N GLY A 215 17.38 -17.62 -11.80
CA GLY A 215 18.74 -17.74 -12.33
C GLY A 215 19.73 -16.62 -11.97
N HIS A 216 19.24 -15.45 -11.53
CA HIS A 216 20.10 -14.28 -11.26
C HIS A 216 20.69 -14.23 -9.84
N GLU A 217 20.28 -15.12 -8.94
CA GLU A 217 20.85 -15.20 -7.59
C GLU A 217 22.26 -15.82 -7.59
N LYS A 218 22.59 -16.62 -8.61
CA LYS A 218 23.90 -17.30 -8.71
C LYS A 218 25.03 -16.40 -9.22
N THR A 219 24.74 -15.26 -9.83
CA THR A 219 25.77 -14.36 -10.39
C THR A 219 26.14 -13.19 -9.48
N ALA A 220 25.44 -13.02 -8.34
CA ALA A 220 25.67 -11.92 -7.40
C ALA A 220 26.40 -12.35 -6.11
N GLN A 221 26.87 -13.59 -6.00
CA GLN A 221 27.83 -14.00 -4.96
C GLN A 221 29.25 -13.79 -5.50
N PRO A 222 30.02 -12.82 -5.00
CA PRO A 222 31.46 -12.84 -5.21
C PRO A 222 32.02 -14.02 -4.42
N GLY A 223 32.85 -14.84 -5.09
CA GLY A 223 33.73 -15.81 -4.43
C GLY A 223 34.81 -15.12 -3.62
#